data_AF-A0AA43F3Y8-F1
#
_entry.id   AF-A0AA43F3Y8-F1
#
_cell.length_a   1.000
_cell.length_b   1.000
_cell.length_c   1.000
_cell.angle_alpha   90.00
_cell.angle_beta   90.00
_cell.angle_gamma   90.00
#
_symmetry.space_group_name_H-M   'P 1'
#
loop_
_entity.id
_entity.type
_entity.pdbx_description
1 polymer ?
#
loop_
_entity_poly.entity_id
_entity_poly.type
_entity_poly.pdbx_seq_one_letter_code
_entity_poly.pdbx_strand_id
1 'polypeptide(L)'
;MNYIALGKINKDDLDCDTLICLPDGNLRLGQSTFHTYDDLVHASENLYSQALAASAVAMEAALQGAGIRNDPNDRSERGQVRSLVYMIRSAFAHDLQVPTWSVRGPYAQQMRVRFGCHDLQVDMTTLDGQPLVLEHFGGPLVFWDLMHEVRSWIQGPNTTQQPTGAQSGSGG
;
A
#
# COMPACT_ATOMS: atom_id res chain seq x y z
N MET A 1 -14.28 2.10 6.33
CA MET A 1 -14.85 1.49 7.55
C MET A 1 -13.96 0.34 7.99
N ASN A 2 -13.39 0.39 9.21
CA ASN A 2 -12.47 -0.63 9.72
C ASN A 2 -13.21 -1.70 10.56
N TYR A 3 -12.54 -2.81 10.90
CA TYR A 3 -13.14 -3.92 11.65
C TYR A 3 -13.56 -3.55 13.08
N ILE A 4 -12.86 -2.58 13.70
CA ILE A 4 -13.18 -2.09 15.05
C ILE A 4 -14.53 -1.37 15.05
N ALA A 5 -14.81 -0.55 14.02
CA ALA A 5 -16.08 0.15 13.87
C ALA A 5 -17.30 -0.78 13.77
N LEU A 6 -17.11 -2.10 13.59
CA LEU A 6 -18.18 -3.11 13.62
C LEU A 6 -18.59 -3.53 15.05
N GLY A 7 -17.94 -3.00 16.10
CA GLY A 7 -18.21 -3.37 17.49
C GLY A 7 -17.79 -4.81 17.82
N LYS A 8 -16.89 -5.40 17.03
CA LYS A 8 -16.49 -6.82 17.15
C LYS A 8 -15.27 -7.05 18.03
N ILE A 9 -14.60 -5.98 18.46
CA ILE A 9 -13.48 -6.04 19.38
C ILE A 9 -13.95 -5.57 20.76
N ASN A 10 -13.60 -6.32 21.80
CA ASN A 10 -13.75 -5.88 23.18
C ASN A 10 -12.63 -4.88 23.52
N LYS A 11 -12.98 -3.63 23.82
CA LYS A 11 -12.01 -2.59 24.15
C LYS A 11 -11.24 -2.94 25.43
N ASP A 12 -11.89 -3.51 26.44
CA ASP A 12 -11.26 -3.73 27.75
C ASP A 12 -10.22 -4.87 27.70
N ASP A 13 -10.43 -5.84 26.80
CA ASP A 13 -9.45 -6.89 26.53
C ASP A 13 -8.23 -6.37 25.76
N LEU A 14 -8.39 -5.30 24.97
CA LEU A 14 -7.34 -4.71 24.15
C LEU A 14 -6.55 -3.63 24.91
N ASP A 15 -7.24 -2.80 25.70
CA ASP A 15 -6.68 -1.68 26.48
C ASP A 15 -6.35 -2.12 27.90
N CYS A 16 -5.66 -3.25 28.01
CA CYS A 16 -5.22 -3.82 29.27
C CYS A 16 -3.74 -3.48 29.55
N ASP A 17 -3.37 -3.48 30.83
CA ASP A 17 -2.00 -3.24 31.26
C ASP A 17 -1.08 -4.28 30.62
N THR A 18 -0.23 -3.83 29.71
CA THR A 18 0.66 -4.70 28.95
C THR A 18 2.10 -4.35 29.28
N LEU A 19 2.83 -5.32 29.84
CA LEU A 19 4.25 -5.19 30.12
C LEU A 19 5.04 -6.00 29.09
N ILE A 20 5.85 -5.31 28.30
CA ILE A 20 6.79 -5.93 27.37
C ILE A 20 8.17 -5.88 28.02
N CYS A 21 8.67 -7.04 28.44
CA CYS A 21 10.01 -7.17 29.01
C CYS A 21 11.06 -7.24 27.89
N LEU A 22 12.00 -6.31 27.87
CA LEU A 22 13.12 -6.26 26.93
C LEU A 22 14.44 -6.51 27.69
N PRO A 23 15.53 -6.90 26.98
CA PRO A 23 16.83 -7.16 27.63
C PRO A 23 17.39 -5.98 28.44
N ASP A 24 17.04 -4.77 28.05
CA ASP A 24 17.59 -3.49 28.49
C ASP A 24 16.54 -2.60 29.18
N GLY A 25 15.34 -3.11 29.43
CA GLY A 25 14.28 -2.41 30.16
C GLY A 25 12.90 -3.01 29.93
N ASN A 26 11.88 -2.42 30.55
CA ASN A 26 10.49 -2.84 30.33
C ASN A 26 9.69 -1.68 29.74
N LEU A 27 8.90 -1.97 28.71
CA LEU A 27 7.89 -1.05 28.21
C LEU A 27 6.55 -1.41 28.86
N ARG A 28 5.96 -0.46 29.57
CA ARG A 28 4.62 -0.59 30.13
C ARG A 28 3.65 0.24 29.29
N LEU A 29 2.66 -0.42 28.70
CA LEU A 29 1.51 0.20 28.09
C LEU A 29 0.39 0.16 29.14
N GLY A 30 -0.04 1.35 29.58
CA GLY A 30 -1.02 1.48 30.65
C GLY A 30 -2.44 1.21 30.18
N GLN A 31 -3.29 0.75 31.10
CA GLN A 31 -4.74 0.77 30.93
C GLN A 31 -5.27 2.20 30.69
N SER A 32 -6.42 2.30 30.02
CA SER A 32 -7.10 3.57 29.70
C SER A 32 -6.36 4.43 28.68
N THR A 33 -5.61 3.81 27.76
CA THR A 33 -5.09 4.53 26.59
C THR A 33 -6.23 5.06 25.72
N PHE A 34 -7.37 4.35 25.70
CA PHE A 34 -8.61 4.78 25.06
C PHE A 34 -9.65 5.07 26.15
N HIS A 35 -10.22 6.27 26.20
CA HIS A 35 -11.26 6.60 27.19
C HIS A 35 -12.63 6.08 26.75
N THR A 36 -12.86 6.03 25.44
CA THR A 36 -14.11 5.56 24.84
C THR A 36 -13.84 4.50 23.76
N TYR A 37 -14.91 3.82 23.31
CA TYR A 37 -14.81 2.94 22.13
C TYR A 37 -14.50 3.74 20.86
N ASP A 38 -14.99 4.98 20.77
CA ASP A 38 -14.75 5.87 19.64
C ASP A 38 -13.27 6.25 19.55
N ASP A 39 -12.58 6.44 20.68
CA ASP A 39 -11.13 6.66 20.67
C ASP A 39 -10.38 5.49 20.04
N LEU A 40 -10.83 4.25 20.32
CA LEU A 40 -10.27 3.05 19.73
C LEU A 40 -10.58 2.96 18.22
N VAL A 41 -11.79 3.35 17.80
CA VAL A 41 -12.15 3.43 16.38
C VAL A 41 -11.24 4.43 15.66
N HIS A 42 -11.11 5.66 16.18
CA HIS A 42 -10.25 6.69 15.59
C HIS A 42 -8.78 6.27 15.54
N ALA A 43 -8.26 5.68 16.61
CA ALA A 43 -6.89 5.18 16.63
C ALA A 43 -6.68 4.08 15.58
N SER A 44 -7.66 3.20 15.40
CA SER A 44 -7.64 2.19 14.34
C SER A 44 -7.72 2.77 12.94
N GLU A 45 -8.50 3.83 12.72
CA GLU A 45 -8.55 4.53 11.43
C GLU A 45 -7.21 5.18 11.10
N ASN A 46 -6.58 5.81 12.10
CA ASN A 46 -5.24 6.39 11.95
C ASN A 46 -4.19 5.32 11.64
N LEU A 47 -4.20 4.19 12.34
CA LEU A 47 -3.28 3.07 12.07
C LEU A 47 -3.51 2.48 10.68
N TYR A 48 -4.78 2.36 10.26
CA TYR A 48 -5.11 1.91 8.91
C TYR A 48 -4.58 2.89 7.84
N SER A 49 -4.77 4.19 8.02
CA SER A 49 -4.22 5.22 7.12
C SER A 49 -2.69 5.14 7.03
N GLN A 50 -2.00 4.98 8.17
CA GLN A 50 -0.55 4.80 8.20
C GLN A 50 -0.09 3.53 7.46
N ALA A 51 -0.81 2.43 7.63
CA ALA A 51 -0.50 1.19 6.92
C ALA A 51 -0.67 1.34 5.40
N LEU A 52 -1.71 2.06 4.94
CA LEU A 52 -1.89 2.39 3.53
C LEU A 52 -0.75 3.26 3.00
N ALA A 53 -0.36 4.30 3.75
CA ALA A 53 0.74 5.18 3.38
C ALA A 53 2.06 4.42 3.23
N ALA A 54 2.41 3.59 4.23
CA ALA A 54 3.60 2.76 4.22
C ALA A 54 3.59 1.78 3.02
N SER A 55 2.43 1.18 2.73
CA SER A 55 2.25 0.27 1.59
C SER A 55 2.45 0.98 0.25
N ALA A 56 1.88 2.18 0.08
CA ALA A 56 2.04 2.98 -1.14
C ALA A 56 3.50 3.39 -1.37
N VAL A 57 4.20 3.81 -0.31
CA VAL A 57 5.64 4.13 -0.37
C VAL A 57 6.46 2.88 -0.70
N ALA A 58 6.16 1.74 -0.08
CA ALA A 58 6.86 0.49 -0.34
C ALA A 58 6.66 0.00 -1.79
N MET A 59 5.45 0.05 -2.32
CA MET A 59 5.17 -0.27 -3.73
C MET A 59 5.96 0.63 -4.67
N GLU A 60 5.94 1.95 -4.44
CA GLU A 60 6.69 2.92 -5.25
C GLU A 60 8.20 2.63 -5.22
N ALA A 61 8.77 2.44 -4.03
CA ALA A 61 10.18 2.15 -3.85
C ALA A 61 10.58 0.83 -4.53
N ALA A 62 9.74 -0.20 -4.41
CA ALA A 62 10.02 -1.51 -5.00
C ALA A 62 9.94 -1.48 -6.54
N LEU A 63 8.97 -0.76 -7.12
CA LEU A 63 8.89 -0.54 -8.56
C LEU A 63 10.09 0.24 -9.09
N GLN A 64 10.50 1.31 -8.39
CA GLN A 64 11.72 2.05 -8.73
C GLN A 64 12.97 1.17 -8.65
N GLY A 65 13.11 0.37 -7.59
CA GLY A 65 14.21 -0.57 -7.41
C GLY A 65 14.29 -1.65 -8.50
N ALA A 66 13.14 -2.06 -9.05
CA ALA A 66 13.06 -2.96 -10.20
C ALA A 66 13.27 -2.28 -11.56
N GLY A 67 13.58 -0.97 -11.60
CA GLY A 67 13.75 -0.20 -12.83
C GLY A 67 12.45 0.15 -13.56
N ILE A 68 11.28 -0.11 -12.95
CA ILE A 68 9.97 0.18 -13.52
C ILE A 68 9.63 1.65 -13.22
N ARG A 69 10.06 2.52 -14.12
CA ARG A 69 9.87 3.97 -13.99
C ARG A 69 8.43 4.36 -14.27
N ASN A 70 7.99 5.43 -13.61
CA ASN A 70 6.72 6.05 -13.90
C ASN A 70 6.86 6.95 -15.14
N ASP A 71 5.95 6.79 -16.10
CA ASP A 71 5.78 7.70 -17.23
C ASP A 71 4.31 8.10 -17.30
N PRO A 72 3.96 9.37 -17.01
CA PRO A 72 2.58 9.84 -17.05
C PRO A 72 1.96 9.83 -18.45
N ASN A 73 2.74 9.57 -19.51
CA ASN A 73 2.27 9.43 -20.89
C ASN A 73 2.10 7.97 -21.32
N ASP A 74 2.56 7.00 -20.53
CA ASP A 74 2.34 5.59 -20.82
C ASP A 74 0.85 5.24 -20.60
N ARG A 75 0.20 4.78 -21.66
CA ARG A 75 -1.22 4.40 -21.67
C ARG A 75 -1.43 2.88 -21.66
N SER A 76 -0.35 2.09 -21.60
CA SER A 76 -0.43 0.64 -21.42
C SER A 76 -1.07 0.30 -20.07
N GLU A 77 -1.63 -0.91 -19.95
CA GLU A 77 -2.23 -1.37 -18.69
C GLU A 77 -1.23 -1.30 -17.53
N ARG A 78 0.02 -1.71 -17.79
CA ARG A 78 1.14 -1.62 -16.84
C ARG A 78 1.48 -0.17 -16.49
N GLY A 79 1.54 0.73 -17.48
CA GLY A 79 1.82 2.15 -17.27
C GLY A 79 0.74 2.87 -16.45
N GLN A 80 -0.53 2.52 -16.68
CA GLN A 80 -1.67 3.05 -15.94
C GLN A 80 -1.67 2.59 -14.47
N VAL A 81 -1.41 1.30 -14.22
CA VAL A 81 -1.21 0.77 -12.86
C VAL A 81 -0.02 1.46 -12.18
N ARG A 82 1.10 1.60 -12.88
CA ARG A 82 2.30 2.29 -12.37
C ARG A 82 2.04 3.74 -11.99
N SER A 83 1.27 4.46 -12.81
CA SER A 83 0.84 5.84 -12.58
C SER A 83 -0.10 5.91 -11.38
N LEU A 84 -1.05 4.98 -11.24
CA LEU A 84 -1.97 4.96 -10.10
C LEU A 84 -1.21 4.78 -8.77
N VAL A 85 -0.25 3.85 -8.70
CA VAL A 85 0.61 3.65 -7.52
C VAL A 85 1.35 4.93 -7.15
N TYR A 86 1.94 5.62 -8.14
CA TYR A 86 2.62 6.89 -7.92
C TYR A 86 1.67 7.96 -7.36
N MET A 87 0.46 8.05 -7.91
CA MET A 87 -0.53 9.05 -7.49
C MET A 87 -1.05 8.79 -6.08
N ILE A 88 -1.31 7.52 -5.72
CA ILE A 88 -1.68 7.14 -4.35
C ILE A 88 -0.55 7.52 -3.39
N ARG A 89 0.70 7.15 -3.69
CA ARG A 89 1.86 7.54 -2.86
C ARG A 89 1.99 9.05 -2.72
N SER A 90 1.72 9.80 -3.79
CA SER A 90 1.81 11.26 -3.80
C SER A 90 0.75 11.91 -2.92
N ALA A 91 -0.44 11.30 -2.79
CA ALA A 91 -1.48 11.80 -1.90
C ALA A 91 -1.08 11.80 -0.41
N PHE A 92 -0.18 10.89 -0.02
CA PHE A 92 0.38 10.80 1.33
C PHE A 92 1.64 11.67 1.53
N ALA A 93 2.16 12.34 0.51
CA ALA A 93 3.48 12.98 0.56
C ALA A 93 3.52 14.27 1.39
N HIS A 94 2.39 14.95 1.53
CA HIS A 94 2.30 16.24 2.23
C HIS A 94 1.79 16.10 3.66
N ASP A 95 0.75 15.29 3.86
CA ASP A 95 0.15 15.01 5.16
C ASP A 95 -0.28 13.52 5.20
N LEU A 96 0.23 12.80 6.20
CA LEU A 96 -0.08 11.38 6.40
C LEU A 96 -1.41 11.16 7.12
N GLN A 97 -1.85 12.15 7.92
CA GLN A 97 -3.10 12.08 8.66
C GLN A 97 -4.29 12.50 7.80
N VAL A 98 -4.08 13.43 6.87
CA VAL A 98 -5.10 13.91 5.94
C VAL A 98 -4.61 13.76 4.49
N PRO A 99 -4.46 12.52 3.99
CA PRO A 99 -3.96 12.30 2.65
C PRO A 99 -4.89 12.94 1.63
N THR A 100 -4.30 13.70 0.71
CA THR A 100 -5.04 14.54 -0.24
C THR A 100 -4.42 14.35 -1.61
N TRP A 101 -5.25 14.06 -2.61
CA TRP A 101 -4.78 13.94 -3.98
C TRP A 101 -4.08 15.22 -4.45
N SER A 102 -2.91 15.05 -5.06
CA SER A 102 -2.14 16.13 -5.68
C SER A 102 -1.99 15.79 -7.16
N VAL A 103 -3.00 16.15 -7.95
CA VAL A 103 -3.10 15.79 -9.36
C VAL A 103 -2.76 17.01 -10.20
N ARG A 104 -1.51 17.06 -10.69
CA ARG A 104 -1.01 18.18 -11.49
C ARG A 104 -0.40 17.71 -12.80
N GLY A 105 -0.44 18.59 -13.79
CA GLY A 105 0.21 18.38 -15.09
C GLY A 105 -0.31 17.11 -15.79
N PRO A 106 0.57 16.23 -16.29
CA PRO A 106 0.18 15.11 -17.15
C PRO A 106 -0.59 14.00 -16.43
N TYR A 107 -0.70 14.04 -15.10
CA TYR A 107 -1.54 13.10 -14.32
C TYR A 107 -3.00 13.54 -14.21
N ALA A 108 -3.33 14.79 -14.56
CA ALA A 108 -4.72 15.26 -14.60
C ALA A 108 -5.42 14.70 -15.84
N GLN A 109 -5.83 13.43 -15.78
CA GLN A 109 -6.38 12.70 -16.91
C GLN A 109 -7.32 11.57 -16.48
N GLN A 110 -8.10 11.08 -17.44
CA GLN A 110 -8.85 9.84 -17.29
C GLN A 110 -7.90 8.65 -17.40
N MET A 111 -7.87 7.82 -16.35
CA MET A 111 -7.07 6.60 -16.32
C MET A 111 -7.99 5.39 -16.45
N ARG A 112 -7.59 4.44 -17.31
CA ARG A 112 -8.20 3.10 -17.34
C ARG A 112 -7.18 2.11 -16.79
N VAL A 113 -7.39 1.66 -15.56
CA VAL A 113 -6.44 0.84 -14.81
C VAL A 113 -6.94 -0.60 -14.83
N ARG A 114 -6.14 -1.51 -15.38
CA ARG A 114 -6.48 -2.93 -15.50
C ARG A 114 -5.39 -3.81 -14.94
N PHE A 115 -5.78 -4.75 -14.09
CA PHE A 115 -4.92 -5.76 -13.49
C PHE A 115 -5.79 -6.87 -12.87
N GLY A 116 -5.32 -8.12 -12.92
CA GLY A 116 -6.12 -9.25 -12.47
C GLY A 116 -7.52 -9.28 -13.11
N CYS A 117 -8.57 -9.22 -12.27
CA CYS A 117 -9.97 -9.15 -12.69
C CYS A 117 -10.57 -7.72 -12.68
N HIS A 118 -9.76 -6.70 -12.39
CA HIS A 118 -10.21 -5.32 -12.24
C HIS A 118 -10.08 -4.54 -13.55
N ASP A 119 -11.11 -3.76 -13.90
CA ASP A 119 -11.11 -2.76 -14.98
C ASP A 119 -11.73 -1.47 -14.43
N LEU A 120 -10.85 -0.58 -13.95
CA LEU A 120 -11.23 0.64 -13.22
C LEU A 120 -11.13 1.85 -14.15
N GLN A 121 -12.10 2.75 -14.06
CA GLN A 121 -12.00 4.10 -14.61
C GLN A 121 -11.80 5.08 -13.47
N VAL A 122 -10.66 5.75 -13.45
CA VAL A 122 -10.32 6.74 -12.43
C VAL A 122 -10.17 8.09 -13.10
N ASP A 123 -11.10 9.01 -12.79
CA ASP A 123 -11.05 10.38 -13.28
C ASP A 123 -10.17 11.25 -12.38
N MET A 124 -8.87 11.26 -12.66
CA MET A 124 -7.93 12.06 -11.86
C MET A 124 -8.17 13.57 -12.00
N THR A 125 -8.87 14.04 -13.06
CA THR A 125 -9.12 15.48 -13.27
C THR A 125 -10.03 16.09 -12.21
N THR A 126 -10.81 15.24 -11.53
CA THR A 126 -11.76 15.66 -10.49
C THR A 126 -11.21 15.51 -9.08
N LEU A 127 -10.03 14.89 -8.93
CA LEU A 127 -9.52 14.48 -7.63
C LEU A 127 -8.54 15.49 -7.01
N ASP A 128 -7.95 16.42 -7.77
CA ASP A 128 -6.98 17.37 -7.19
C ASP A 128 -7.55 18.12 -5.98
N GLY A 129 -6.83 18.09 -4.85
CA GLY A 129 -7.25 18.69 -3.60
C GLY A 129 -8.33 17.94 -2.82
N GLN A 130 -8.87 16.83 -3.34
CA GLN A 130 -9.82 16.00 -2.62
C GLN A 130 -9.10 15.07 -1.62
N PRO A 131 -9.70 14.78 -0.46
CA PRO A 131 -9.22 13.72 0.42
C PRO A 131 -9.09 12.39 -0.33
N LEU A 132 -8.04 11.64 -0.03
CA LEU A 132 -7.89 10.30 -0.55
C LEU A 132 -8.87 9.36 0.15
N VAL A 133 -9.81 8.83 -0.63
CA VAL A 133 -10.66 7.70 -0.25
C VAL A 133 -10.42 6.55 -1.22
N LEU A 134 -10.39 5.32 -0.72
CA LEU A 134 -10.04 4.15 -1.52
C LEU A 134 -11.08 3.87 -2.61
N GLU A 135 -12.33 4.28 -2.38
CA GLU A 135 -13.45 4.17 -3.31
C GLU A 135 -13.18 4.87 -4.64
N HIS A 136 -12.33 5.91 -4.66
CA HIS A 136 -11.90 6.57 -5.90
C HIS A 136 -11.21 5.62 -6.89
N PHE A 137 -10.68 4.49 -6.40
CA PHE A 137 -10.07 3.45 -7.23
C PHE A 137 -10.55 2.04 -6.86
N GLY A 138 -11.80 1.91 -6.39
CA GLY A 138 -12.45 0.61 -6.21
C GLY A 138 -12.40 0.00 -4.80
N GLY A 139 -11.81 0.69 -3.83
CA GLY A 139 -11.91 0.35 -2.41
C GLY A 139 -10.79 -0.56 -1.87
N PRO A 140 -10.91 -0.99 -0.60
CA PRO A 140 -9.85 -1.72 0.11
C PRO A 140 -9.38 -3.01 -0.55
N LEU A 141 -10.30 -3.81 -1.10
CA LEU A 141 -9.95 -5.07 -1.77
C LEU A 141 -9.15 -4.82 -3.04
N VAL A 142 -9.49 -3.78 -3.79
CA VAL A 142 -8.75 -3.39 -5.00
C VAL A 142 -7.35 -2.89 -4.65
N PHE A 143 -7.19 -2.15 -3.54
CA PHE A 143 -5.86 -1.78 -3.04
C PHE A 143 -5.03 -3.00 -2.65
N TRP A 144 -5.64 -3.99 -2.00
CA TRP A 144 -4.99 -5.25 -1.66
C TRP A 144 -4.49 -6.02 -2.89
N ASP A 145 -5.35 -6.14 -3.91
CA ASP A 145 -4.99 -6.81 -5.16
C ASP A 145 -3.94 -6.02 -5.95
N LEU A 146 -3.96 -4.70 -5.88
CA LEU A 146 -2.93 -3.83 -6.46
C LEU A 146 -1.55 -4.12 -5.84
N MET A 147 -1.47 -4.30 -4.51
CA MET A 147 -0.22 -4.69 -3.85
C MET A 147 0.30 -6.05 -4.35
N HIS A 148 -0.59 -7.01 -4.57
CA HIS A 148 -0.24 -8.33 -5.11
C HIS A 148 0.23 -8.25 -6.57
N GLU A 149 -0.44 -7.46 -7.39
CA GLU A 149 -0.05 -7.20 -8.78
C GLU A 149 1.37 -6.63 -8.82
N VAL A 150 1.64 -5.56 -8.05
CA VAL A 150 2.97 -4.94 -7.97
C VAL A 150 4.02 -5.94 -7.51
N ARG A 151 3.73 -6.74 -6.48
CA ARG A 151 4.62 -7.80 -6.00
C ARG A 151 4.94 -8.82 -7.10
N SER A 152 3.98 -9.21 -7.93
CA SER A 152 4.19 -10.17 -9.01
C SER A 152 5.19 -9.67 -10.06
N TRP A 153 5.19 -8.36 -10.33
CA TRP A 153 6.13 -7.74 -11.28
C TRP A 153 7.56 -7.74 -10.78
N ILE A 154 7.74 -7.64 -9.46
CA ILE A 154 9.05 -7.55 -8.82
C ILE A 154 9.66 -8.94 -8.63
N GLN A 155 8.85 -9.95 -8.32
CA GLN A 155 9.35 -11.30 -8.01
C GLN A 155 9.74 -12.09 -9.26
N GLY A 156 9.17 -11.78 -10.44
CA GLY A 156 9.47 -12.47 -11.70
C GLY A 156 9.18 -13.98 -11.66
N PRO A 157 9.15 -14.69 -12.81
CA PRO A 157 9.20 -16.14 -12.81
C PRO A 157 10.58 -16.57 -12.29
N ASN A 158 10.62 -17.44 -11.28
CA ASN A 158 11.83 -18.05 -10.72
C ASN A 158 12.98 -18.15 -11.72
N THR A 159 14.08 -17.48 -11.42
CA THR A 159 15.40 -17.69 -12.03
C THR A 159 15.84 -19.12 -11.77
N THR A 160 15.34 -20.06 -12.57
CA THR A 160 15.91 -21.40 -12.66
C THR A 160 17.18 -21.26 -13.48
N GLN A 161 18.28 -20.89 -12.82
CA GLN A 161 19.59 -21.22 -13.35
C GLN A 161 19.69 -22.75 -13.36
N GLN A 162 19.38 -23.36 -14.50
CA GLN A 162 19.88 -24.68 -14.81
C GLN A 162 21.41 -24.63 -14.71
N PRO A 163 22.06 -25.56 -13.99
CA PRO A 163 23.50 -25.71 -14.09
C PRO A 163 23.81 -26.13 -15.53
N THR A 164 24.47 -25.24 -16.26
CA THR A 164 25.04 -25.55 -17.58
C THR A 164 25.93 -26.77 -17.45
N GLY A 165 25.70 -27.71 -18.36
CA GLY A 165 26.27 -29.03 -18.32
C GLY A 165 27.79 -29.08 -18.34
N ALA A 166 28.28 -30.16 -17.74
CA ALA A 166 29.36 -31.01 -18.20
C ALA A 166 30.34 -30.40 -19.22
N GLN A 167 31.58 -30.18 -18.77
CA GLN A 167 32.74 -30.46 -19.59
C GLN A 167 33.53 -31.63 -18.99
N SER A 168 33.44 -32.74 -19.71
CA SER A 168 34.39 -33.84 -19.72
C SER A 168 35.79 -33.34 -20.07
N GLY A 169 36.78 -33.70 -19.27
CA GLY A 169 38.20 -33.47 -19.55
C GLY A 169 39.04 -34.61 -18.98
N SER A 170 39.46 -35.50 -19.86
CA SER A 170 40.36 -36.64 -19.69
C SER A 170 41.64 -36.37 -18.88
N GLY A 171 41.97 -37.29 -17.97
CA GLY A 171 43.33 -37.48 -17.46
C GLY A 171 43.65 -38.97 -17.50
N GLY A 172 44.56 -39.35 -18.40
CA GLY A 172 45.29 -40.62 -18.36
C GLY A 172 46.54 -40.50 -17.50
#